data_AF-A0A3D1TSH5-F1
#
_entry.id   AF-A0A3D1TSH5-F1
#
_cell.length_a   1.000
_cell.length_b   1.000
_cell.length_c   1.000
_cell.angle_alpha   90.00
_cell.angle_beta   90.00
_cell.angle_gamma   90.00
#
_symmetry.space_group_name_H-M   'P 1'
#
loop_
_entity.id
_entity.type
_entity.pdbx_description
1 polymer ?
#
loop_
_entity_poly.entity_id
_entity_poly.type
_entity_poly.pdbx_seq_one_letter_code
_entity_poly.pdbx_strand_id
1 'polypeptide(L)'
;IVYGPLANRATQVMYEGTPNTPHEGRHFEIIEKYGVTIYYIAPTLIRTFMKWGEHIPQGYDLESVRLLGSVGEPINPEAWMWYHTHIGRCTTPIVDTWW
;
A
#
# COMPACT_ATOMS: atom_id res chain seq x y z
N ILE A 1 2.74 11.96 5.67
CA ILE A 1 1.59 12.89 5.72
C ILE A 1 1.11 12.95 7.16
N VAL A 2 0.97 14.13 7.76
CA VAL A 2 0.55 14.28 9.17
C VAL A 2 -0.78 15.03 9.29
N TYR A 3 -0.88 16.20 8.64
CA TYR A 3 -2.04 17.09 8.83
C TYR A 3 -3.36 16.55 8.26
N GLY A 4 -3.33 15.93 7.07
CA GLY A 4 -4.55 15.47 6.39
C GLY A 4 -5.41 14.54 7.26
N PRO A 5 -4.88 13.38 7.70
CA PRO A 5 -5.61 12.47 8.57
C PRO A 5 -6.03 13.10 9.89
N LEU A 6 -5.11 13.78 10.59
CA LEU A 6 -5.37 14.34 11.92
C LEU A 6 -6.42 15.46 11.91
N ALA A 7 -6.41 16.34 10.90
CA ALA A 7 -7.44 17.37 10.73
C ALA A 7 -8.83 16.75 10.49
N ASN A 8 -8.89 15.57 9.87
CA ASN A 8 -10.12 14.82 9.64
C ASN A 8 -10.50 13.89 10.80
N ARG A 9 -9.80 13.97 11.95
CA ARG A 9 -9.99 13.07 13.11
C ARG A 9 -9.84 11.59 12.75
N ALA A 10 -9.05 11.28 11.73
CA ALA A 10 -8.73 9.92 11.34
C ALA A 10 -7.49 9.41 12.08
N THR A 11 -7.44 8.10 12.28
CA THR A 11 -6.24 7.40 12.76
C THR A 11 -5.25 7.25 11.61
N GLN A 12 -3.96 7.46 11.89
CA GLN A 12 -2.88 7.23 10.93
C GLN A 12 -1.85 6.24 11.48
N VAL A 13 -1.25 5.46 10.60
CA VAL A 13 -0.10 4.62 10.92
C VAL A 13 1.17 5.40 10.63
N MET A 14 2.00 5.59 11.66
CA MET A 14 3.36 6.09 11.50
C MET A 14 4.29 4.89 11.38
N TYR A 15 4.93 4.73 10.22
CA TYR A 15 5.86 3.65 9.96
C TYR A 15 7.30 4.17 9.99
N GLU A 16 8.11 3.58 10.87
CA GLU A 16 9.55 3.81 10.95
C GLU A 16 10.25 2.49 10.68
N GLY A 17 10.90 2.38 9.52
CA GLY A 17 11.57 1.16 9.09
C GLY A 17 11.80 1.13 7.58
N THR A 18 12.52 0.11 7.13
CA THR A 18 12.63 -0.20 5.70
C THR A 18 11.50 -1.15 5.28
N PRO A 19 11.14 -1.23 4.00
CA PRO A 19 10.02 -2.07 3.58
C PRO A 19 10.23 -3.59 3.73
N ASN A 20 11.45 -4.03 4.00
CA ASN A 20 11.84 -5.44 4.13
C ASN A 20 12.32 -5.85 5.53
N THR A 21 12.20 -5.00 6.54
CA THR A 21 12.66 -5.34 7.90
C THR A 21 11.48 -5.51 8.84
N PRO A 22 11.35 -6.64 9.57
CA PRO A 22 12.27 -7.79 9.63
C PRO A 22 12.12 -8.79 8.45
N HIS A 23 11.10 -8.63 7.60
CA HIS A 23 10.92 -9.40 6.37
C HIS A 23 10.14 -8.58 5.33
N GLU A 24 10.10 -9.07 4.09
CA GLU A 24 9.49 -8.42 2.91
C GLU A 24 7.96 -8.26 3.01
N GLY A 25 7.33 -9.02 3.92
CA GLY A 25 5.88 -8.93 4.21
C GLY A 25 5.49 -7.88 5.26
N ARG A 26 6.44 -7.09 5.78
CA ARG A 26 6.20 -6.21 6.95
C ARG A 26 5.03 -5.23 6.77
N HIS A 27 4.91 -4.65 5.58
CA HIS A 27 3.83 -3.70 5.31
C HIS A 27 2.44 -4.37 5.36
N PHE A 28 2.33 -5.60 4.86
CA PHE A 28 1.09 -6.34 4.81
C PHE A 28 0.67 -6.85 6.20
N GLU A 29 1.65 -7.27 7.02
CA GLU A 29 1.43 -7.59 8.44
C GLU A 29 0.82 -6.39 9.20
N ILE A 30 1.32 -5.17 8.93
CA ILE A 30 0.78 -3.95 9.55
C ILE A 30 -0.65 -3.67 9.09
N ILE A 31 -0.93 -3.87 7.80
CA ILE A 31 -2.28 -3.70 7.25
C ILE A 31 -3.26 -4.65 7.93
N GLU A 32 -2.92 -5.93 7.96
CA GLU A 32 -3.73 -6.99 8.59
C GLU A 32 -3.93 -6.72 10.08
N LYS A 33 -2.84 -6.44 10.81
CA LYS A 33 -2.87 -6.25 12.27
C LYS A 33 -3.72 -5.07 12.71
N TYR A 34 -3.68 -3.96 11.98
CA TYR A 34 -4.36 -2.71 12.38
C TYR A 34 -5.62 -2.42 11.56
N GLY A 35 -5.98 -3.27 10.60
CA GLY A 35 -7.12 -3.03 9.73
C GLY A 35 -6.98 -1.75 8.90
N VAL A 36 -5.83 -1.54 8.27
CA VAL A 36 -5.55 -0.31 7.51
C VAL A 36 -6.49 -0.19 6.33
N THR A 37 -7.27 0.90 6.29
CA THR A 37 -8.30 1.09 5.24
C THR A 37 -7.82 1.83 4.00
N ILE A 38 -6.71 2.57 4.09
CA ILE A 38 -6.12 3.30 2.97
C ILE A 38 -4.62 3.03 2.96
N TYR A 39 -4.11 2.50 1.85
CA TYR A 39 -2.69 2.24 1.68
C TYR A 39 -2.08 3.16 0.62
N TYR A 40 -1.21 4.07 1.06
CA TYR A 40 -0.71 5.19 0.27
C TYR A 40 0.82 5.17 0.21
N ILE A 41 1.38 4.87 -0.97
CA ILE A 41 2.82 4.61 -1.16
C ILE A 41 3.31 5.16 -2.50
N ALA A 42 4.64 5.25 -2.67
CA ALA A 42 5.24 5.64 -3.95
C ALA A 42 5.29 4.46 -4.94
N PRO A 43 5.24 4.69 -6.27
CA PRO A 43 5.43 3.64 -7.28
C PRO A 43 6.72 2.84 -7.14
N THR A 44 7.79 3.47 -6.66
CA THR A 44 9.07 2.79 -6.37
C THR A 44 8.89 1.63 -5.37
N LEU A 45 8.00 1.78 -4.39
CA LEU A 45 7.71 0.70 -3.45
C LEU A 45 6.84 -0.40 -4.07
N ILE A 46 5.86 -0.03 -4.90
CA ILE A 46 5.06 -1.00 -5.67
C ILE A 46 5.98 -1.90 -6.53
N ARG A 47 6.92 -1.28 -7.26
CA ARG A 47 7.91 -2.01 -8.06
C ARG A 47 8.84 -2.90 -7.23
N THR A 48 9.11 -2.50 -6.00
CA THR A 48 9.89 -3.33 -5.06
C THR A 48 9.09 -4.59 -4.68
N PHE A 49 7.81 -4.45 -4.33
CA PHE A 49 6.97 -5.62 -4.04
C PHE A 49 6.78 -6.54 -5.25
N MET A 50 6.66 -5.98 -6.45
CA MET A 50 6.64 -6.77 -7.70
C MET A 50 7.89 -7.64 -7.85
N LYS A 51 9.07 -7.08 -7.53
CA LYS A 51 10.35 -7.82 -7.62
C LYS A 51 10.46 -8.93 -6.58
N TRP A 52 9.93 -8.73 -5.38
CA TRP A 52 9.93 -9.76 -4.33
C TRP A 52 8.91 -10.87 -4.62
N GLY A 53 7.79 -10.53 -5.23
CA GLY A 53 6.83 -11.48 -5.77
C GLY A 53 5.45 -11.40 -5.10
N GLU A 54 4.44 -11.80 -5.87
CA GLU A 54 3.03 -11.75 -5.47
C GLU A 54 2.63 -12.71 -4.35
N HIS A 55 3.42 -13.76 -4.11
CA HIS A 55 3.17 -14.73 -3.04
C HIS A 55 3.25 -14.09 -1.65
N ILE A 56 3.97 -12.97 -1.49
CA ILE A 56 4.14 -12.27 -0.23
C ILE A 56 2.83 -11.61 0.20
N PRO A 57 2.21 -10.69 -0.56
CA PRO A 57 0.92 -10.10 -0.18
C PRO A 57 -0.21 -11.13 -0.12
N GLN A 58 -0.16 -12.23 -0.89
CA GLN A 58 -1.15 -13.31 -0.82
C GLN A 58 -1.17 -14.04 0.54
N GLY A 59 -0.12 -13.92 1.35
CA GLY A 59 -0.04 -14.51 2.69
C GLY A 59 -0.74 -13.73 3.80
N TYR A 60 -1.37 -12.59 3.51
CA TYR A 60 -1.96 -11.69 4.51
C TYR A 60 -3.40 -11.31 4.15
N ASP A 61 -4.22 -11.05 5.17
CA ASP A 61 -5.56 -10.48 4.99
C ASP A 61 -5.51 -8.97 4.74
N LEU A 62 -5.85 -8.59 3.50
CA LEU A 62 -5.89 -7.20 3.03
C LEU A 62 -7.33 -6.70 2.80
N GLU A 63 -8.37 -7.39 3.28
CA GLU A 63 -9.79 -7.03 3.05
C GLU A 63 -10.17 -5.65 3.59
N SER A 64 -9.48 -5.19 4.62
CA SER A 64 -9.73 -3.86 5.19
C SER A 64 -9.41 -2.72 4.22
N VAL A 65 -8.54 -2.94 3.23
CA VAL A 65 -8.10 -1.92 2.29
C VAL A 65 -9.20 -1.61 1.29
N ARG A 66 -9.69 -0.35 1.31
CA ARG A 66 -10.75 0.14 0.43
C ARG A 66 -10.30 1.23 -0.54
N LEU A 67 -9.06 1.70 -0.41
CA LEU A 67 -8.44 2.67 -1.31
C LEU A 67 -6.94 2.44 -1.37
N LEU A 68 -6.42 2.31 -2.58
CA LEU A 68 -5.00 2.30 -2.86
C LEU A 68 -4.60 3.67 -3.40
N GLY A 69 -3.47 4.21 -2.98
CA GLY A 69 -2.95 5.43 -3.57
C GLY A 69 -1.48 5.37 -3.92
N SER A 70 -1.17 6.13 -4.97
CA SER A 70 0.15 6.32 -5.57
C SER A 70 0.50 7.81 -5.57
N VAL A 71 1.77 8.14 -5.32
CA VAL A 71 2.25 9.53 -5.27
C VAL A 71 3.72 9.67 -5.62
N GLY A 72 4.08 10.87 -6.11
CA GLY A 72 5.45 11.38 -6.20
C GLY A 72 6.17 11.06 -7.50
N GLU A 73 5.81 9.97 -8.17
CA GLU A 73 6.35 9.59 -9.47
C GLU A 73 5.23 9.04 -10.37
N PRO A 74 5.39 9.03 -11.70
CA PRO A 74 4.48 8.34 -12.60
C PRO A 74 4.45 6.83 -12.31
N ILE A 75 3.25 6.30 -12.11
CA ILE A 75 3.01 4.85 -12.05
C ILE A 75 2.84 4.30 -13.48
N ASN A 76 3.59 3.24 -13.81
CA ASN A 76 3.45 2.59 -15.12
C ASN A 76 2.24 1.63 -15.12
N PRO A 77 1.66 1.30 -16.30
CA PRO A 77 0.48 0.43 -16.39
C PRO A 77 0.67 -0.96 -15.75
N GLU A 78 1.89 -1.51 -15.83
CA GLU A 78 2.22 -2.80 -15.23
C GLU A 78 2.16 -2.76 -13.70
N ALA A 79 2.78 -1.77 -13.06
CA ALA A 79 2.70 -1.62 -11.61
C ALA A 79 1.28 -1.26 -11.15
N TRP A 80 0.54 -0.47 -11.94
CA TRP A 80 -0.87 -0.20 -11.67
C TRP A 80 -1.68 -1.49 -11.60
N MET A 81 -1.57 -2.33 -12.63
CA MET A 81 -2.33 -3.58 -12.69
C MET A 81 -1.89 -4.55 -11.61
N TRP A 82 -0.59 -4.64 -11.35
CA TRP A 82 -0.07 -5.47 -10.25
C TRP A 82 -0.62 -5.02 -8.89
N TYR A 83 -0.65 -3.71 -8.64
CA TYR A 83 -1.14 -3.15 -7.38
C TYR A 83 -2.65 -3.40 -7.20
N HIS A 84 -3.41 -3.23 -8.28
CA HIS A 84 -4.85 -3.50 -8.31
C HIS A 84 -5.17 -4.97 -8.03
N THR A 85 -4.42 -5.89 -8.65
CA THR A 85 -4.66 -7.33 -8.56
C THR A 85 -4.18 -7.89 -7.22
N HIS A 86 -2.94 -7.63 -6.83
CA HIS A 86 -2.30 -8.33 -5.71
C HIS A 86 -2.52 -7.68 -4.35
N ILE A 87 -2.71 -6.36 -4.32
CA ILE A 87 -3.02 -5.64 -3.06
C ILE A 87 -4.50 -5.29 -3.03
N GLY A 88 -5.05 -4.80 -4.15
CA GLY A 88 -6.43 -4.36 -4.25
C GLY A 88 -7.46 -5.45 -4.53
N ARG A 89 -7.02 -6.70 -4.71
CA ARG A 89 -7.88 -7.88 -4.97
C ARG A 89 -8.88 -7.66 -6.12
N CYS A 90 -8.46 -6.95 -7.15
CA CYS A 90 -9.29 -6.59 -8.31
C CYS A 90 -10.57 -5.80 -7.99
N THR A 91 -10.71 -5.25 -6.79
CA THR A 91 -11.93 -4.57 -6.31
C THR A 91 -11.65 -3.18 -5.77
N THR A 92 -10.41 -2.93 -5.33
CA THR A 92 -10.04 -1.68 -4.67
C THR A 92 -9.63 -0.62 -5.69
N PRO A 93 -10.25 0.57 -5.69
CA PRO A 93 -9.84 1.65 -6.58
C PRO A 93 -8.42 2.15 -6.25
N ILE A 94 -7.69 2.50 -7.30
CA ILE A 94 -6.39 3.18 -7.20
C ILE A 94 -6.56 4.66 -7.55
N VAL A 95 -6.03 5.53 -6.70
CA VAL A 95 -5.93 6.97 -6.97
C VAL A 95 -4.45 7.32 -7.12
N ASP A 96 -4.06 7.67 -8.34
CA ASP A 96 -2.75 8.25 -8.60
C ASP A 96 -2.82 9.76 -8.40
N THR A 97 -2.08 10.24 -7.40
CA THR A 97 -2.14 11.62 -6.94
C THR A 97 -0.91 12.38 -7.39
N TRP A 98 -1.14 13.42 -8.20
CA TRP A 98 -0.11 14.30 -8.71
C TRP A 98 -0.20 15.66 -8.01
N TRP A 99 0.80 15.99 -7.20
CA TRP A 99 0.97 17.26 -6.49
C TRP A 99 2.41 17.46 -6.03
#